data_AF-A0A1V5R4P0-F1
#
_entry.id   AF-A0A1V5R4P0-F1
#
_cell.length_a   1.000
_cell.length_b   1.000
_cell.length_c   1.000
_cell.angle_alpha   90.00
_cell.angle_beta   90.00
_cell.angle_gamma   90.00
#
_symmetry.space_group_name_H-M   'P 1'
#
loop_
_entity.id
_entity.type
_entity.pdbx_description
1 polymer ?
#
loop_
_entity_poly.entity_id
_entity_poly.type
_entity_poly.pdbx_seq_one_letter_code
_entity_poly.pdbx_strand_id
1 'polypeptide(L)'
;MKFDRLSCLPEILKKNGYNYAAYITAVEKEYSSKDSIFDSMGMDEVLGSKEIGEIIKQVSRSTWGYSDHQTFPVIDWIIENKAKEPFFILFSTLDSHQPFNLVSDVINYQEGSSPLLNTIHTTDDAFGIFWEKFKASELYENTIVIAVADHAVFPRSYSFAKDYFPQEAEGNGPNVYDRSLLMIYVPNSFLPDRIETYSSSIDMPPTIMEILGMGGREIFDGKSILSDRKDFPNILGMHEFGLYINQLNQDGTRRESYSMPQELSCDLNNSYGNQQEPLSLCEYLNFYKWKRLMLEEGRLWDDNNLDE
;
A
#
# COMPACT_ATOMS: atom_id res chain seq x y z
N MET A 1 -4.01 -25.21 -8.78
CA MET A 1 -3.23 -25.00 -7.54
C MET A 1 -4.19 -24.74 -6.39
N LYS A 2 -4.01 -25.42 -5.24
CA LYS A 2 -4.59 -24.92 -3.98
C LYS A 2 -3.69 -23.76 -3.56
N PHE A 3 -4.18 -22.53 -3.62
CA PHE A 3 -3.51 -21.43 -2.94
C PHE A 3 -3.59 -21.75 -1.44
N ASP A 4 -2.43 -21.90 -0.79
CA ASP A 4 -2.40 -21.92 0.67
C ASP A 4 -3.08 -20.61 1.13
N ARG A 5 -4.16 -20.74 1.91
CA ARG A 5 -4.93 -19.57 2.35
C ARG A 5 -4.07 -18.79 3.34
N LEU A 6 -3.48 -17.69 2.88
CA LEU A 6 -2.84 -16.71 3.75
C LEU A 6 -3.93 -16.06 4.60
N SER A 7 -3.73 -15.99 5.91
CA SER A 7 -4.65 -15.28 6.80
C SER A 7 -4.46 -13.78 6.61
N CYS A 8 -5.46 -13.11 6.03
CA CYS A 8 -5.40 -11.69 5.71
C CYS A 8 -6.34 -10.87 6.60
N LEU A 9 -6.11 -9.55 6.64
CA LEU A 9 -6.86 -8.63 7.50
C LEU A 9 -8.39 -8.75 7.35
N PRO A 10 -8.99 -8.79 6.14
CA PRO A 10 -10.45 -8.90 6.00
C PRO A 10 -11.02 -10.16 6.68
N GLU A 11 -10.36 -11.31 6.50
CA GLU A 11 -10.77 -12.56 7.14
C GLU A 11 -10.72 -12.47 8.68
N ILE A 12 -9.68 -11.84 9.23
CA ILE A 12 -9.52 -11.69 10.68
C ILE A 12 -10.55 -10.72 11.25
N LEU A 13 -10.83 -9.61 10.56
CA LEU A 13 -11.88 -8.67 10.95
C LEU A 13 -13.25 -9.37 10.98
N LYS A 14 -13.55 -10.21 9.99
CA LYS A 14 -14.79 -11.01 9.97
C LYS A 14 -14.88 -12.00 11.12
N LYS A 15 -13.77 -12.67 11.47
CA LYS A 15 -13.69 -13.52 12.68
C LYS A 15 -13.92 -12.72 13.97
N ASN A 16 -13.66 -11.42 13.96
CA ASN A 16 -13.91 -10.49 15.08
C ASN A 16 -15.22 -9.70 14.93
N GLY A 17 -16.15 -10.17 14.09
CA GLY A 17 -17.52 -9.65 14.04
C GLY A 17 -17.78 -8.56 12.99
N TYR A 18 -16.83 -8.25 12.11
CA TYR A 18 -17.12 -7.44 10.93
C TYR A 18 -18.04 -8.23 9.98
N ASN A 19 -19.08 -7.57 9.48
CA ASN A 19 -20.14 -8.19 8.70
C ASN A 19 -20.03 -7.94 7.20
N TYR A 20 -19.10 -7.07 6.78
CA TYR A 20 -18.90 -6.70 5.39
C TYR A 20 -17.46 -6.24 5.13
N ALA A 21 -16.86 -6.71 4.05
CA ALA A 21 -15.56 -6.27 3.56
C ALA A 21 -15.61 -6.03 2.04
N ALA A 22 -15.17 -4.88 1.56
CA ALA A 22 -15.14 -4.58 0.13
C ALA A 22 -13.82 -3.95 -0.32
N TYR A 23 -13.44 -4.24 -1.56
CA TYR A 23 -12.39 -3.54 -2.28
C TYR A 23 -12.96 -2.77 -3.46
N ILE A 24 -12.61 -1.49 -3.59
CA ILE A 24 -13.05 -0.60 -4.67
C ILE A 24 -11.81 -0.13 -5.44
N THR A 25 -11.83 -0.32 -6.76
CA THR A 25 -10.77 0.15 -7.65
C THR A 25 -11.37 0.79 -8.90
N ALA A 26 -10.78 1.90 -9.35
CA ALA A 26 -11.28 2.65 -10.50
C ALA A 26 -11.08 1.93 -11.85
N VAL A 27 -10.28 0.87 -11.89
CA VAL A 27 -9.92 0.08 -13.08
C VAL A 27 -10.70 -1.24 -13.15
N GLU A 28 -10.55 -2.02 -14.23
CA GLU A 28 -11.16 -3.36 -14.29
C GLU A 28 -10.59 -4.24 -13.16
N LYS A 29 -11.46 -4.94 -12.43
CA LYS A 29 -11.04 -5.72 -11.24
C LYS A 29 -10.16 -6.93 -11.58
N GLU A 30 -10.23 -7.43 -12.82
CA GLU A 30 -9.38 -8.51 -13.31
C GLU A 30 -7.95 -8.02 -13.60
N TYR A 31 -7.73 -6.70 -13.72
CA TYR A 31 -6.39 -6.13 -13.97
C TYR A 31 -5.47 -6.46 -12.79
N SER A 32 -4.34 -7.12 -13.09
CA SER A 32 -3.40 -7.66 -12.09
C SER A 32 -4.04 -8.69 -11.13
N SER A 33 -5.09 -9.40 -11.57
CA SER A 33 -5.77 -10.44 -10.80
C SER A 33 -6.31 -9.96 -9.43
N LYS A 34 -6.66 -8.68 -9.31
CA LYS A 34 -7.10 -8.09 -8.04
C LYS A 34 -8.34 -8.80 -7.50
N ASP A 35 -9.31 -9.11 -8.36
CA ASP A 35 -10.51 -9.86 -8.00
C ASP A 35 -10.19 -11.17 -7.25
N SER A 36 -9.37 -12.04 -7.86
CA SER A 36 -8.98 -13.33 -7.30
C SER A 36 -8.15 -13.16 -6.02
N ILE A 37 -7.22 -12.20 -6.00
CA ILE A 37 -6.39 -11.92 -4.84
C ILE A 37 -7.26 -11.45 -3.67
N PHE A 38 -8.08 -10.43 -3.85
CA PHE A 38 -8.89 -9.86 -2.76
C PHE A 38 -10.04 -10.78 -2.32
N ASP A 39 -10.62 -11.58 -3.23
CA ASP A 39 -11.53 -12.67 -2.88
C ASP A 39 -10.84 -13.69 -1.97
N SER A 40 -9.61 -14.11 -2.33
CA SER A 40 -8.83 -15.03 -1.51
C SER A 40 -8.45 -14.47 -0.13
N MET A 41 -8.39 -13.15 0.02
CA MET A 41 -8.13 -12.45 1.30
C MET A 41 -9.38 -12.35 2.20
N GLY A 42 -10.56 -12.75 1.71
CA GLY A 42 -11.81 -12.76 2.45
C GLY A 42 -12.70 -11.53 2.28
N MET A 43 -12.45 -10.71 1.24
CA MET A 43 -13.39 -9.64 0.83
C MET A 43 -14.72 -10.26 0.38
N ASP A 44 -15.83 -9.61 0.71
CA ASP A 44 -17.17 -10.00 0.24
C ASP A 44 -17.44 -9.48 -1.18
N GLU A 45 -16.88 -8.32 -1.53
CA GLU A 45 -17.05 -7.72 -2.85
C GLU A 45 -15.75 -7.07 -3.36
N VAL A 46 -15.53 -7.19 -4.67
CA VAL A 46 -14.52 -6.43 -5.41
C VAL A 46 -15.23 -5.67 -6.53
N LEU A 47 -15.16 -4.34 -6.48
CA LEU A 47 -15.79 -3.44 -7.43
C LEU A 47 -14.72 -2.81 -8.33
N GLY A 48 -14.78 -3.11 -9.62
CA GLY A 48 -13.97 -2.46 -10.64
C GLY A 48 -14.77 -1.42 -11.42
N SER A 49 -14.20 -0.92 -12.51
CA SER A 49 -14.84 0.06 -13.37
C SER A 49 -16.22 -0.35 -13.86
N LYS A 50 -16.44 -1.64 -14.18
CA LYS A 50 -17.75 -2.10 -14.64
C LYS A 50 -18.83 -1.89 -13.58
N GLU A 51 -18.61 -2.36 -12.35
CA GLU A 51 -19.57 -2.21 -11.25
C GLU A 51 -19.74 -0.74 -10.84
N ILE A 52 -18.66 0.04 -10.82
CA ILE A 52 -18.70 1.48 -10.55
C ILE A 52 -19.57 2.21 -11.57
N GLY A 53 -19.44 1.88 -12.86
CA GLY A 53 -20.23 2.48 -13.92
C GLY A 53 -21.74 2.30 -13.76
N GLU A 54 -22.16 1.15 -13.21
CA GLU A 54 -23.57 0.88 -12.89
C GLU A 54 -24.08 1.75 -11.73
N ILE A 55 -23.21 2.04 -10.75
CA ILE A 55 -23.52 2.85 -9.56
C ILE A 55 -23.61 4.33 -9.93
N ILE A 56 -22.56 4.89 -10.54
CA ILE A 56 -22.48 6.33 -10.80
C ILE A 56 -23.31 6.77 -12.01
N LYS A 57 -23.71 5.82 -12.87
CA LYS A 57 -24.48 6.06 -14.11
C LYS A 57 -23.81 7.07 -15.05
N GLN A 58 -22.49 7.21 -14.97
CA GLN A 58 -21.70 8.10 -15.81
C GLN A 58 -20.95 7.30 -16.88
N VAL A 59 -20.85 7.89 -18.06
CA VAL A 59 -20.31 7.21 -19.25
C VAL A 59 -18.85 7.62 -19.54
N SER A 60 -18.42 8.80 -19.08
CA SER A 60 -17.05 9.26 -19.35
C SER A 60 -16.09 8.68 -18.31
N ARG A 61 -15.15 7.87 -18.81
CA ARG A 61 -13.99 7.37 -18.08
C ARG A 61 -12.77 7.43 -18.99
N SER A 62 -11.59 7.46 -18.39
CA SER A 62 -10.33 7.28 -19.11
C SER A 62 -10.20 5.84 -19.61
N THR A 63 -9.18 5.56 -20.43
CA THR A 63 -8.84 4.18 -20.81
C THR A 63 -8.44 3.32 -19.61
N TRP A 64 -7.98 3.94 -18.53
CA TRP A 64 -7.61 3.25 -17.29
C TRP A 64 -8.81 3.02 -16.38
N GLY A 65 -9.67 4.02 -16.22
CA GLY A 65 -10.73 4.00 -15.22
C GLY A 65 -11.41 5.35 -15.00
N TYR A 66 -12.23 5.40 -13.95
CA TYR A 66 -12.94 6.60 -13.50
C TYR A 66 -12.03 7.50 -12.66
N SER A 67 -12.32 8.81 -12.63
CA SER A 67 -11.54 9.76 -11.82
C SER A 67 -11.77 9.56 -10.32
N ASP A 68 -10.89 10.12 -9.49
CA ASP A 68 -11.06 10.09 -8.04
C ASP A 68 -12.34 10.84 -7.62
N HIS A 69 -12.67 11.97 -8.27
CA HIS A 69 -13.94 12.68 -8.09
C HIS A 69 -15.16 11.82 -8.38
N GLN A 70 -15.08 10.91 -9.36
CA GLN A 70 -16.16 9.99 -9.70
C GLN A 70 -16.25 8.80 -8.75
N THR A 71 -15.13 8.35 -8.19
CA THR A 71 -15.06 7.08 -7.44
C THR A 71 -15.19 7.24 -5.92
N PHE A 72 -14.75 8.35 -5.32
CA PHE A 72 -14.98 8.60 -3.89
C PHE A 72 -16.46 8.48 -3.47
N PRO A 73 -17.45 9.04 -4.22
CA PRO A 73 -18.87 8.89 -3.89
C PRO A 73 -19.39 7.44 -3.89
N VAL A 74 -18.67 6.50 -4.51
CA VAL A 74 -19.01 5.08 -4.49
C VAL A 74 -18.89 4.51 -3.08
N ILE A 75 -17.95 5.01 -2.26
CA ILE A 75 -17.80 4.60 -0.86
C ILE A 75 -19.12 4.83 -0.10
N ASP A 76 -19.69 6.03 -0.22
CA ASP A 76 -20.96 6.38 0.43
C ASP A 76 -22.09 5.49 -0.07
N TRP A 77 -22.17 5.28 -1.39
CA TRP A 77 -23.20 4.43 -1.97
C TRP A 77 -23.12 3.00 -1.43
N ILE A 78 -21.91 2.45 -1.29
CA ILE A 78 -21.70 1.11 -0.71
C ILE A 78 -22.16 1.08 0.75
N ILE A 79 -21.80 2.09 1.55
CA ILE A 79 -22.20 2.17 2.95
C ILE A 79 -23.73 2.24 3.08
N GLU A 80 -24.39 3.08 2.28
CA GLU A 80 -25.83 3.30 2.34
C GLU A 80 -26.66 2.11 1.82
N ASN A 81 -26.15 1.35 0.85
CA ASN A 81 -26.96 0.37 0.11
C ASN A 81 -26.55 -1.10 0.35
N LYS A 82 -25.32 -1.36 0.79
CA LYS A 82 -24.76 -2.72 0.84
C LYS A 82 -24.10 -3.07 2.16
N ALA A 83 -23.33 -2.15 2.73
CA ALA A 83 -22.49 -2.45 3.88
C ALA A 83 -23.34 -2.81 5.10
N LYS A 84 -22.95 -3.89 5.78
CA LYS A 84 -23.48 -4.25 7.09
C LYS A 84 -22.44 -3.89 8.12
N GLU A 85 -22.79 -3.01 9.06
CA GLU A 85 -21.90 -2.62 10.15
C GLU A 85 -21.61 -3.81 11.10
N PRO A 86 -20.37 -3.93 11.63
CA PRO A 86 -19.17 -3.15 11.28
C PRO A 86 -18.63 -3.58 9.91
N PHE A 87 -18.11 -2.62 9.13
CA PHE A 87 -17.61 -2.86 7.78
C PHE A 87 -16.15 -2.47 7.61
N PHE A 88 -15.48 -3.09 6.62
CA PHE A 88 -14.15 -2.72 6.16
C PHE A 88 -14.21 -2.39 4.67
N ILE A 89 -13.76 -1.20 4.28
CA ILE A 89 -13.71 -0.79 2.87
C ILE A 89 -12.28 -0.38 2.56
N LEU A 90 -11.67 -1.05 1.58
CA LEU A 90 -10.40 -0.66 0.98
C LEU A 90 -10.69 0.03 -0.35
N PHE A 91 -10.12 1.21 -0.56
CA PHE A 91 -10.34 2.03 -1.75
C PHE A 91 -9.00 2.43 -2.37
N SER A 92 -8.88 2.28 -3.70
CA SER A 92 -7.70 2.71 -4.45
C SER A 92 -8.05 3.87 -5.39
N THR A 93 -7.32 4.97 -5.23
CA THR A 93 -7.30 6.13 -6.14
C THR A 93 -6.61 5.78 -7.46
N LEU A 94 -6.83 6.60 -8.50
CA LEU A 94 -6.26 6.40 -9.84
C LEU A 94 -5.55 7.63 -10.42
N ASP A 95 -5.97 8.85 -10.11
CA ASP A 95 -5.63 10.03 -10.92
C ASP A 95 -4.13 10.36 -10.90
N SER A 96 -3.47 10.03 -9.80
CA SER A 96 -2.02 10.14 -9.60
C SER A 96 -1.20 9.10 -10.37
N HIS A 97 -1.82 8.22 -11.16
CA HIS A 97 -1.10 7.24 -11.95
C HIS A 97 -0.45 7.88 -13.21
N GLN A 98 0.76 7.44 -13.54
CA GLN A 98 1.46 7.89 -14.74
C GLN A 98 0.65 7.56 -16.02
N PRO A 99 0.65 8.43 -17.04
CA PRO A 99 1.51 9.60 -17.24
C PRO A 99 0.90 10.94 -16.74
N PHE A 100 0.07 10.91 -15.69
CA PHE A 100 -0.49 12.11 -15.04
C PHE A 100 -1.40 12.96 -15.95
N ASN A 101 -2.14 12.30 -16.82
CA ASN A 101 -3.09 12.93 -17.74
C ASN A 101 -4.33 12.04 -17.98
N LEU A 102 -4.63 11.17 -17.02
CA LEU A 102 -5.67 10.15 -17.17
C LEU A 102 -7.07 10.78 -17.14
N VAL A 103 -7.28 11.81 -16.34
CA VAL A 103 -8.60 12.35 -16.07
C VAL A 103 -8.90 13.65 -16.81
N SER A 104 -10.18 13.92 -17.01
CA SER A 104 -10.68 15.07 -17.77
C SER A 104 -11.14 16.23 -16.88
N ASP A 105 -11.34 15.98 -15.59
CA ASP A 105 -11.78 16.89 -14.53
C ASP A 105 -10.61 17.42 -13.68
N VAL A 106 -9.41 17.47 -14.27
CA VAL A 106 -8.19 17.95 -13.60
C VAL A 106 -8.37 19.35 -13.01
N ILE A 107 -7.97 19.49 -11.74
CA ILE A 107 -7.87 20.77 -11.05
C ILE A 107 -6.41 21.22 -11.08
N ASN A 108 -6.17 22.42 -11.62
CA ASN A 108 -4.83 22.97 -11.74
C ASN A 108 -4.24 23.28 -10.36
N TYR A 109 -3.05 22.77 -10.09
CA TYR A 109 -2.22 23.25 -9.00
C TYR A 109 -1.52 24.54 -9.43
N GLN A 110 -1.75 25.63 -8.70
CA GLN A 110 -1.25 26.97 -9.05
C GLN A 110 -1.62 27.35 -10.51
N GLU A 111 -0.64 27.62 -11.37
CA GLU A 111 -0.86 27.99 -12.76
C GLU A 111 -1.17 26.79 -13.68
N GLY A 112 -1.13 25.56 -13.16
CA GLY A 112 -1.44 24.36 -13.92
C GLY A 112 -0.30 23.83 -14.81
N SER A 113 0.93 24.31 -14.61
CA SER A 113 2.07 23.99 -15.48
C SER A 113 2.63 22.57 -15.31
N SER A 114 2.35 21.90 -14.19
CA SER A 114 2.83 20.55 -13.90
C SER A 114 1.67 19.55 -13.90
N PRO A 115 1.55 18.68 -14.92
CA PRO A 115 0.55 17.62 -14.96
C PRO A 115 0.58 16.74 -13.70
N LEU A 116 1.77 16.38 -13.21
CA LEU A 116 1.93 15.63 -11.96
C LEU A 116 1.26 16.35 -10.80
N LEU A 117 1.63 17.62 -10.54
CA LEU A 117 1.08 18.35 -9.39
C LEU A 117 -0.42 18.59 -9.55
N ASN A 118 -0.91 18.79 -10.77
CA ASN A 118 -2.34 18.91 -11.03
C ASN A 118 -3.08 17.61 -10.68
N THR A 119 -2.55 16.44 -11.04
CA THR A 119 -3.19 15.16 -10.68
C THR A 119 -3.18 14.92 -9.17
N ILE A 120 -2.07 15.20 -8.48
CA ILE A 120 -2.02 15.12 -7.01
C ILE A 120 -3.04 16.07 -6.37
N HIS A 121 -3.15 17.30 -6.88
CA HIS A 121 -4.12 18.27 -6.39
C HIS A 121 -5.58 17.87 -6.69
N THR A 122 -5.81 17.18 -7.82
CA THR A 122 -7.13 16.64 -8.18
C THR A 122 -7.56 15.55 -7.20
N THR A 123 -6.67 14.59 -6.89
CA THR A 123 -6.92 13.57 -5.85
C THR A 123 -7.14 14.21 -4.47
N ASP A 124 -6.34 15.22 -4.10
CA ASP A 124 -6.47 15.96 -2.84
C ASP A 124 -7.83 16.66 -2.71
N ASP A 125 -8.30 17.32 -3.76
CA ASP A 125 -9.63 17.94 -3.80
C ASP A 125 -10.75 16.91 -3.68
N ALA A 126 -10.67 15.79 -4.43
CA ALA A 126 -11.65 14.71 -4.37
C ALA A 126 -11.71 14.08 -2.95
N PHE A 127 -10.55 13.84 -2.33
CA PHE A 127 -10.45 13.37 -0.96
C PHE A 127 -11.00 14.41 0.03
N GLY A 128 -10.75 15.71 -0.18
CA GLY A 128 -11.28 16.80 0.63
C GLY A 128 -12.81 16.84 0.63
N ILE A 129 -13.43 16.66 -0.54
CA ILE A 129 -14.90 16.58 -0.65
C ILE A 129 -15.43 15.36 0.12
N PHE A 130 -14.83 14.18 -0.05
CA PHE A 130 -15.17 12.99 0.72
C PHE A 130 -15.02 13.24 2.23
N TRP A 131 -13.92 13.87 2.65
CA TRP A 131 -13.61 14.13 4.05
C TRP A 131 -14.61 15.09 4.71
N GLU A 132 -14.98 16.18 4.04
CA GLU A 132 -16.00 17.11 4.56
C GLU A 132 -17.37 16.42 4.70
N LYS A 133 -17.74 15.56 3.74
CA LYS A 133 -18.97 14.76 3.84
C LYS A 133 -18.90 13.74 4.98
N PHE A 134 -17.78 13.04 5.12
CA PHE A 134 -17.54 12.09 6.20
C PHE A 134 -17.68 12.76 7.58
N LYS A 135 -17.04 13.92 7.79
CA LYS A 135 -17.14 14.71 9.03
C LYS A 135 -18.57 15.17 9.35
N ALA A 136 -19.38 15.41 8.34
CA ALA A 136 -20.77 15.82 8.51
C ALA A 136 -21.73 14.65 8.76
N SER A 137 -21.26 13.40 8.68
CA SER A 137 -22.07 12.19 8.82
C SER A 137 -21.96 11.56 10.21
N GLU A 138 -22.89 10.65 10.54
CA GLU A 138 -22.84 9.87 11.79
C GLU A 138 -21.61 8.94 11.84
N LEU A 139 -20.99 8.63 10.69
CA LEU A 139 -19.80 7.78 10.60
C LEU A 139 -18.57 8.41 11.26
N TYR A 140 -18.54 9.74 11.38
CA TYR A 140 -17.40 10.47 11.95
C TYR A 140 -17.08 10.03 13.38
N GLU A 141 -18.09 9.62 14.14
CA GLU A 141 -17.96 9.26 15.56
C GLU A 141 -17.61 7.78 15.79
N ASN A 142 -17.74 6.93 14.77
CA ASN A 142 -17.62 5.47 14.92
C ASN A 142 -16.76 4.77 13.84
N THR A 143 -16.16 5.51 12.92
CA THR A 143 -15.37 4.95 11.80
C THR A 143 -13.93 5.45 11.81
N ILE A 144 -12.98 4.52 11.68
CA ILE A 144 -11.56 4.84 11.47
C ILE A 144 -11.33 5.06 9.98
N VAL A 145 -10.64 6.15 9.62
CA VAL A 145 -10.24 6.44 8.24
C VAL A 145 -8.73 6.42 8.15
N ILE A 146 -8.19 5.65 7.21
CA ILE A 146 -6.75 5.51 6.98
C ILE A 146 -6.47 5.96 5.56
N ALA A 147 -5.65 7.00 5.40
CA ALA A 147 -5.09 7.40 4.12
C ALA A 147 -3.61 7.00 4.08
N VAL A 148 -3.24 6.19 3.09
CA VAL A 148 -1.88 5.65 2.95
C VAL A 148 -1.47 5.65 1.48
N ALA A 149 -0.23 6.05 1.21
CA ALA A 149 0.34 5.91 -0.12
C ALA A 149 0.85 4.47 -0.33
N ASP A 150 0.56 3.89 -1.49
CA ASP A 150 0.93 2.52 -1.85
C ASP A 150 2.42 2.38 -2.18
N HIS A 151 2.98 3.32 -2.95
CA HIS A 151 4.40 3.35 -3.30
C HIS A 151 4.90 4.77 -3.66
N ALA A 152 6.22 4.91 -3.75
CA ALA A 152 6.88 6.10 -4.27
C ALA A 152 6.80 6.16 -5.80
N VAL A 153 6.97 7.34 -6.40
CA VAL A 153 6.94 7.51 -7.88
C VAL A 153 8.12 6.81 -8.57
N PHE A 154 9.21 6.54 -7.86
CA PHE A 154 10.45 5.89 -8.33
C PHE A 154 10.38 4.35 -8.15
N PRO A 155 10.89 3.50 -9.09
CA PRO A 155 12.10 3.70 -9.90
C PRO A 155 11.90 3.65 -11.42
N ARG A 156 10.66 3.52 -11.92
CA ARG A 156 10.41 3.48 -13.37
C ARG A 156 10.76 4.80 -14.09
N SER A 157 11.05 5.83 -13.31
CA SER A 157 11.04 7.22 -13.69
C SER A 157 12.39 7.78 -14.14
N TYR A 158 13.38 7.03 -14.64
CA TYR A 158 14.58 7.76 -15.12
C TYR A 158 14.25 8.72 -16.30
N SER A 159 13.22 8.43 -17.10
CA SER A 159 12.69 9.39 -18.08
C SER A 159 11.82 10.46 -17.42
N PHE A 160 10.77 10.07 -16.67
CA PHE A 160 9.79 11.02 -16.11
C PHE A 160 10.31 11.83 -14.91
N ALA A 161 11.20 11.28 -14.10
CA ALA A 161 11.82 11.99 -12.99
C ALA A 161 12.68 13.13 -13.50
N LYS A 162 13.27 13.06 -14.70
CA LYS A 162 13.96 14.24 -15.24
C LYS A 162 13.00 15.39 -15.51
N ASP A 163 11.78 15.07 -15.93
CA ASP A 163 10.76 16.06 -16.26
C ASP A 163 10.12 16.67 -15.00
N TYR A 164 9.93 15.87 -13.93
CA TYR A 164 9.22 16.29 -12.72
C TYR A 164 10.09 16.47 -11.46
N PHE A 165 11.22 15.77 -11.38
CA PHE A 165 12.13 15.65 -10.22
C PHE A 165 13.62 15.69 -10.65
N PRO A 166 14.06 16.75 -11.34
CA PRO A 166 15.38 16.79 -11.99
C PRO A 166 16.55 16.63 -11.00
N GLN A 167 16.41 17.11 -9.76
CA GLN A 167 17.47 17.00 -8.74
C GLN A 167 17.65 15.55 -8.27
N GLU A 168 16.54 14.83 -8.12
CA GLU A 168 16.50 13.43 -7.73
C GLU A 168 16.98 12.53 -8.88
N ALA A 169 16.72 12.93 -10.13
CA ALA A 169 17.16 12.22 -11.32
C ALA A 169 18.68 12.35 -11.60
N GLU A 170 19.33 13.42 -11.13
CA GLU A 170 20.77 13.66 -11.27
C GLU A 170 21.63 12.99 -10.17
N GLY A 171 21.00 12.41 -9.14
CA GLY A 171 21.66 11.78 -7.99
C GLY A 171 22.16 10.32 -8.17
N ASN A 172 22.37 9.62 -7.05
CA ASN A 172 22.99 8.27 -6.95
C ASN A 172 22.11 7.09 -7.45
N GLY A 173 21.29 7.30 -8.49
CA GLY A 173 20.42 6.27 -9.06
C GLY A 173 19.02 6.19 -8.43
N PRO A 174 18.12 5.37 -8.99
CA PRO A 174 16.70 5.40 -8.65
C PRO A 174 16.46 4.93 -7.22
N ASN A 175 15.97 5.83 -6.37
CA ASN A 175 15.58 5.44 -5.03
C ASN A 175 14.17 4.84 -5.04
N VAL A 176 14.09 3.52 -4.97
CA VAL A 176 12.85 2.74 -4.87
C VAL A 176 12.12 2.86 -3.54
N TYR A 177 12.79 3.35 -2.50
CA TYR A 177 12.20 3.49 -1.18
C TYR A 177 12.15 4.95 -0.78
N ASP A 178 10.95 5.39 -0.47
CA ASP A 178 10.71 6.72 0.02
C ASP A 178 9.81 6.68 1.26
N ARG A 179 9.69 7.82 1.91
CA ARG A 179 8.74 8.03 2.99
C ARG A 179 7.35 8.20 2.38
N SER A 180 6.55 7.16 2.49
CA SER A 180 5.13 7.19 2.09
C SER A 180 4.26 7.89 3.14
N LEU A 181 3.21 8.55 2.67
CA LEU A 181 2.18 9.15 3.52
C LEU A 181 1.44 8.07 4.31
N LEU A 182 1.21 8.33 5.60
CA LEU A 182 0.27 7.61 6.46
C LEU A 182 -0.44 8.62 7.35
N MET A 183 -1.77 8.67 7.24
CA MET A 183 -2.64 9.43 8.14
C MET A 183 -3.74 8.50 8.64
N ILE A 184 -4.01 8.56 9.94
CA ILE A 184 -5.03 7.75 10.58
C ILE A 184 -5.92 8.69 11.41
N TYR A 185 -7.19 8.78 11.02
CA TYR A 185 -8.23 9.34 11.86
C TYR A 185 -8.85 8.24 12.71
N VAL A 186 -8.87 8.45 14.02
CA VAL A 186 -9.50 7.55 14.99
C VAL A 186 -10.51 8.38 15.81
N PRO A 187 -11.81 8.02 15.82
CA PRO A 187 -12.80 8.74 16.62
C PRO A 187 -12.45 8.73 18.11
N ASN A 188 -12.64 9.87 18.79
CA ASN A 188 -12.43 10.00 20.24
C ASN A 188 -11.04 9.52 20.73
N SER A 189 -10.02 9.66 19.90
CA SER A 189 -8.68 9.13 20.15
C SER A 189 -7.87 9.94 21.15
N PHE A 190 -7.08 9.23 21.96
CA PHE A 190 -6.03 9.79 22.81
C PHE A 190 -4.62 9.51 22.26
N LEU A 191 -4.52 9.00 21.02
CA LEU A 191 -3.25 8.76 20.35
C LEU A 191 -2.54 10.09 20.05
N PRO A 192 -1.20 10.10 20.01
CA PRO A 192 -0.45 11.30 19.66
C PRO A 192 -0.69 11.71 18.21
N ASP A 193 -0.71 13.02 17.95
CA ASP A 193 -0.87 13.61 16.61
C ASP A 193 0.25 13.20 15.63
N ARG A 194 1.41 12.79 16.16
CA ARG A 194 2.57 12.38 15.37
C ARG A 194 3.29 11.20 16.00
N ILE A 195 3.57 10.20 15.19
CA ILE A 195 4.36 9.01 15.54
C ILE A 195 5.64 9.04 14.71
N GLU A 196 6.78 9.14 15.39
CA GLU A 196 8.11 9.20 14.75
C GLU A 196 8.76 7.82 14.60
N THR A 197 8.02 6.76 14.95
CA THR A 197 8.48 5.38 14.82
C THR A 197 8.64 5.04 13.35
N TYR A 198 9.86 4.70 12.94
CA TYR A 198 10.13 4.19 11.60
C TYR A 198 9.42 2.84 11.42
N SER A 199 8.62 2.72 10.36
CA SER A 199 7.83 1.55 10.03
C SER A 199 7.78 1.28 8.53
N SER A 200 7.20 0.15 8.13
CA SER A 200 6.85 -0.15 6.74
C SER A 200 5.40 -0.62 6.62
N SER A 201 4.91 -0.86 5.41
CA SER A 201 3.50 -1.23 5.17
C SER A 201 3.07 -2.52 5.85
N ILE A 202 3.98 -3.44 6.15
CA ILE A 202 3.67 -4.69 6.88
C ILE A 202 3.26 -4.42 8.34
N ASP A 203 3.62 -3.27 8.89
CA ASP A 203 3.27 -2.83 10.25
C ASP A 203 1.81 -2.34 10.34
N MET A 204 1.14 -2.15 9.20
CA MET A 204 -0.22 -1.61 9.14
C MET A 204 -1.28 -2.55 9.73
N PRO A 205 -1.39 -3.83 9.33
CA PRO A 205 -2.43 -4.69 9.88
C PRO A 205 -2.37 -4.84 11.41
N PRO A 206 -1.22 -5.11 12.07
CA PRO A 206 -1.18 -5.19 13.53
C PRO A 206 -1.45 -3.85 14.21
N THR A 207 -1.14 -2.71 13.56
CA THR A 207 -1.52 -1.38 14.05
C THR A 207 -3.05 -1.20 14.06
N ILE A 208 -3.72 -1.56 12.95
CA ILE A 208 -5.18 -1.49 12.84
C ILE A 208 -5.84 -2.36 13.91
N MET A 209 -5.36 -3.59 14.09
CA MET A 209 -5.88 -4.50 15.11
C MET A 209 -5.72 -3.93 16.54
N GLU A 210 -4.60 -3.26 16.84
CA GLU A 210 -4.40 -2.61 18.13
C GLU A 210 -5.35 -1.42 18.34
N ILE A 211 -5.54 -0.57 17.32
CA ILE A 211 -6.49 0.55 17.39
C ILE A 211 -7.91 0.04 17.66
N LEU A 212 -8.31 -1.07 17.02
CA LEU A 212 -9.61 -1.70 17.23
C LEU A 212 -9.73 -2.45 18.56
N GLY A 213 -8.64 -2.59 19.33
CA GLY A 213 -8.62 -3.38 20.56
C GLY A 213 -8.88 -4.88 20.33
N MET A 214 -8.55 -5.39 19.14
CA MET A 214 -8.82 -6.76 18.71
C MET A 214 -7.60 -7.68 18.91
N GLY A 215 -7.88 -8.96 19.22
CA GLY A 215 -6.86 -10.01 19.26
C GLY A 215 -6.51 -10.53 17.85
N GLY A 216 -5.44 -11.33 17.72
CA GLY A 216 -5.03 -11.88 16.43
C GLY A 216 -3.98 -11.05 15.70
N ARG A 217 -3.42 -10.00 16.32
CA ARG A 217 -2.36 -9.18 15.72
C ARG A 217 -1.03 -9.93 15.59
N GLU A 218 -0.82 -10.95 16.41
CA GLU A 218 0.38 -11.80 16.47
C GLU A 218 0.59 -12.68 15.23
N ILE A 219 -0.43 -12.80 14.37
CA ILE A 219 -0.31 -13.59 13.13
C ILE A 219 0.36 -12.81 12.00
N PHE A 220 0.50 -11.49 12.16
CA PHE A 220 1.20 -10.65 11.20
C PHE A 220 2.68 -10.55 11.55
N ASP A 221 3.53 -10.56 10.52
CA ASP A 221 4.98 -10.41 10.69
C ASP A 221 5.38 -9.00 11.15
N GLY A 222 4.59 -7.99 10.75
CA GLY A 222 4.79 -6.61 11.17
C GLY A 222 4.56 -6.37 12.66
N LYS A 223 4.87 -5.16 13.11
CA LYS A 223 4.71 -4.72 14.50
C LYS A 223 3.93 -3.42 14.55
N SER A 224 3.01 -3.30 15.49
CA SER A 224 2.20 -2.09 15.61
C SER A 224 3.07 -0.86 15.90
N ILE A 225 2.85 0.22 15.14
CA ILE A 225 3.58 1.49 15.30
C ILE A 225 3.29 2.19 16.63
N LEU A 226 2.21 1.79 17.32
CA LEU A 226 1.77 2.35 18.59
C LEU A 226 2.47 1.74 19.80
N SER A 227 2.92 0.49 19.68
CA SER A 227 3.45 -0.29 20.81
C SER A 227 4.80 -0.92 20.47
N ASP A 228 4.76 -2.07 19.79
CA ASP A 228 5.87 -3.02 19.68
C ASP A 228 6.93 -2.56 18.68
N ARG A 229 6.56 -1.75 17.67
CA ARG A 229 7.45 -1.42 16.55
C ARG A 229 8.71 -0.68 16.99
N LYS A 230 8.66 0.11 18.05
CA LYS A 230 9.82 0.84 18.59
C LYS A 230 10.96 -0.09 19.02
N ASP A 231 10.65 -1.34 19.36
CA ASP A 231 11.64 -2.33 19.81
C ASP A 231 12.40 -2.97 18.64
N PHE A 232 11.95 -2.73 17.39
CA PHE A 232 12.54 -3.27 16.17
C PHE A 232 13.06 -2.17 15.23
N PRO A 233 13.84 -1.17 15.69
CA PRO A 233 14.02 0.14 15.04
C PRO A 233 14.62 0.14 13.62
N ASN A 234 15.13 -0.99 13.15
CA ASN A 234 15.71 -1.15 11.82
C ASN A 234 14.64 -1.50 10.79
N ILE A 235 14.80 -1.05 9.55
CA ILE A 235 13.96 -1.43 8.40
C ILE A 235 14.85 -2.06 7.34
N LEU A 236 14.36 -3.17 6.78
CA LEU A 236 14.92 -3.83 5.62
C LEU A 236 13.86 -3.89 4.52
N GLY A 237 14.20 -3.39 3.34
CA GLY A 237 13.40 -3.51 2.13
C GLY A 237 14.17 -4.25 1.04
N MET A 238 13.47 -5.04 0.22
CA MET A 238 14.06 -5.67 -0.97
C MET A 238 13.27 -5.34 -2.24
N HIS A 239 13.99 -4.86 -3.24
CA HIS A 239 13.50 -4.57 -4.58
C HIS A 239 14.30 -5.42 -5.58
N GLU A 240 13.80 -5.56 -6.80
CA GLU A 240 14.46 -6.30 -7.89
C GLU A 240 15.92 -5.86 -8.10
N PHE A 241 16.20 -4.57 -7.87
CA PHE A 241 17.49 -3.95 -8.14
C PHE A 241 18.33 -3.64 -6.89
N GLY A 242 17.85 -3.95 -5.69
CA GLY A 242 18.64 -3.64 -4.49
C GLY A 242 17.96 -3.89 -3.15
N LEU A 243 18.71 -3.59 -2.09
CA LEU A 243 18.25 -3.61 -0.71
C LEU A 243 18.20 -2.19 -0.16
N TYR A 244 17.18 -1.93 0.63
CA TYR A 244 17.11 -0.76 1.48
C TYR A 244 17.37 -1.14 2.92
N ILE A 245 18.34 -0.48 3.51
CA ILE A 245 18.70 -0.64 4.91
C ILE A 245 18.53 0.71 5.57
N ASN A 246 17.64 0.78 6.55
CA ASN A 246 17.56 1.88 7.49
C ASN A 246 17.91 1.35 8.88
N GLN A 247 19.13 1.61 9.32
CA GLN A 247 19.68 1.06 10.56
C GLN A 247 19.92 2.15 11.60
N LEU A 248 19.47 1.91 12.83
CA LEU A 248 19.86 2.70 13.99
C LEU A 248 21.21 2.20 14.52
N ASN A 249 22.23 3.06 14.47
CA ASN A 249 23.55 2.77 14.99
C ASN A 249 23.60 2.94 16.52
N GLN A 250 24.64 2.38 17.14
CA GLN A 250 24.86 2.47 18.59
C GLN A 250 25.07 3.92 19.08
N ASP A 251 25.55 4.81 18.21
CA ASP A 251 25.72 6.24 18.50
C ASP A 251 24.42 7.05 18.36
N GLY A 252 23.29 6.38 18.07
CA GLY A 252 21.99 7.00 17.88
C GLY A 252 21.77 7.59 16.48
N THR A 253 22.77 7.54 15.59
CA THR A 253 22.61 7.99 14.21
C THR A 253 21.87 6.94 13.38
N ARG A 254 21.14 7.38 12.35
CA ARG A 254 20.57 6.47 11.35
C ARG A 254 21.46 6.40 10.12
N ARG A 255 21.74 5.18 9.68
CA ARG A 255 22.38 4.88 8.40
C ARG A 255 21.31 4.40 7.43
N GLU A 256 21.09 5.17 6.37
CA GLU A 256 20.29 4.76 5.23
C GLU A 256 21.21 4.32 4.08
N SER A 257 20.94 3.17 3.49
CA SER A 257 21.74 2.61 2.39
C SER A 257 20.85 1.91 1.39
N TYR A 258 21.12 2.18 0.11
CA TYR A 258 20.44 1.61 -1.06
C TYR A 258 21.34 0.66 -1.85
N SER A 259 22.51 0.33 -1.29
CA SER A 259 23.49 -0.54 -1.92
C SER A 259 23.35 -1.96 -1.39
N MET A 260 23.43 -2.93 -2.29
CA MET A 260 23.63 -4.33 -1.91
C MET A 260 24.92 -4.48 -1.09
N PRO A 261 24.87 -5.02 0.14
CA PRO A 261 26.07 -5.52 0.79
C PRO A 261 26.62 -6.65 -0.09
N GLN A 262 27.84 -6.48 -0.62
CA GLN A 262 28.49 -7.55 -1.38
C GLN A 262 28.86 -8.74 -0.47
N GLU A 263 29.15 -8.43 0.80
CA GLU A 263 29.46 -9.40 1.85
C GLU A 263 28.73 -9.04 3.14
N LEU A 264 28.07 -10.02 3.74
CA LEU A 264 27.63 -9.98 5.13
C LEU A 264 28.51 -10.95 5.91
N SER A 265 29.07 -10.52 7.03
CA SER A 265 29.78 -11.42 7.94
C SER A 265 28.75 -12.30 8.67
N CYS A 266 28.54 -13.50 8.15
CA CYS A 266 27.64 -14.49 8.72
C CYS A 266 28.46 -15.47 9.56
N ASP A 267 28.18 -15.58 10.86
CA ASP A 267 28.61 -16.75 11.62
C ASP A 267 27.83 -17.96 11.09
N LEU A 268 28.46 -18.72 10.19
CA LEU A 268 27.88 -19.88 9.50
C LEU A 268 27.48 -21.04 10.44
N ASN A 269 27.71 -20.89 11.75
CA ASN A 269 27.40 -21.90 12.75
C ASN A 269 25.95 -21.86 13.25
N ASN A 270 25.17 -20.81 12.93
CA ASN A 270 23.73 -20.82 13.17
C ASN A 270 23.01 -21.33 11.93
N SER A 271 22.86 -22.65 11.91
CA SER A 271 21.97 -23.42 11.05
C SER A 271 20.60 -22.76 10.88
N TYR A 272 20.09 -22.83 9.65
CA TYR A 272 18.73 -22.53 9.19
C TYR A 272 17.72 -22.43 10.34
N GLY A 273 17.15 -21.24 10.50
CA GLY A 273 16.21 -20.94 11.56
C GLY A 273 14.98 -21.85 11.52
N ASN A 274 14.33 -22.00 12.66
CA ASN A 274 13.02 -22.64 12.75
C ASN A 274 12.07 -21.98 11.73
N GLN A 275 11.21 -22.73 11.02
CA GLN A 275 10.30 -22.18 9.99
C GLN A 275 9.30 -21.13 10.54
N GLN A 276 9.25 -20.96 11.86
CA GLN A 276 8.43 -19.98 12.56
C GLN A 276 9.19 -18.69 12.93
N GLU A 277 10.50 -18.62 12.69
CA GLU A 277 11.32 -17.44 12.97
C GLU A 277 11.51 -16.61 11.69
N PRO A 278 11.52 -15.26 11.78
CA PRO A 278 11.87 -14.41 10.66
C PRO A 278 13.26 -14.75 10.11
N LEU A 279 13.44 -14.59 8.79
CA LEU A 279 14.72 -14.82 8.14
C LEU A 279 15.83 -14.02 8.83
N SER A 280 16.93 -14.68 9.17
CA SER A 280 18.17 -14.01 9.51
C SER A 280 18.66 -13.15 8.33
N LEU A 281 19.49 -12.15 8.60
CA LEU A 281 20.10 -11.30 7.56
C LEU A 281 20.80 -12.13 6.46
N CYS A 282 21.38 -13.27 6.84
CA CYS A 282 22.08 -14.18 5.94
C CYS A 282 21.11 -15.01 5.08
N GLU A 283 20.03 -15.53 5.67
CA GLU A 283 18.96 -16.19 4.92
C GLU A 283 18.28 -15.21 3.95
N TYR A 284 18.08 -13.96 4.37
CA TYR A 284 17.55 -12.90 3.52
C TYR A 284 18.48 -12.57 2.34
N LEU A 285 19.79 -12.45 2.58
CA LEU A 285 20.77 -12.25 1.50
C LEU A 285 20.79 -13.43 0.52
N ASN A 286 20.71 -14.66 1.01
CA ASN A 286 20.66 -15.85 0.15
C ASN A 286 19.37 -15.89 -0.67
N PHE A 287 18.22 -15.58 -0.06
CA PHE A 287 16.94 -15.47 -0.75
C PHE A 287 16.99 -14.39 -1.83
N TYR A 288 17.57 -13.22 -1.54
CA TYR A 288 17.77 -12.16 -2.52
C TYR A 288 18.67 -12.62 -3.69
N LYS A 289 19.82 -13.23 -3.39
CA LYS A 289 20.75 -13.72 -4.43
C LYS A 289 20.08 -14.75 -5.34
N TRP A 290 19.30 -15.67 -4.76
CA TRP A 290 18.51 -16.63 -5.51
C TRP A 290 17.44 -15.93 -6.37
N LYS A 291 16.65 -15.01 -5.78
CA LYS A 291 15.61 -14.27 -6.51
C LYS A 291 16.23 -13.54 -7.70
N ARG A 292 17.31 -12.79 -7.49
CA ARG A 292 18.03 -12.05 -8.54
C ARG A 292 18.49 -12.97 -9.66
N LEU A 293 19.09 -14.12 -9.34
CA LEU A 293 19.49 -15.12 -10.35
C LEU A 293 18.29 -15.58 -11.18
N MET A 294 17.15 -15.85 -10.56
CA MET A 294 15.92 -16.22 -11.27
C MET A 294 15.42 -15.12 -12.20
N LEU A 295 15.53 -13.83 -11.80
CA LEU A 295 15.17 -12.70 -12.67
C LEU A 295 16.14 -12.57 -13.84
N GLU A 296 17.45 -12.65 -13.59
CA GLU A 296 18.53 -12.54 -14.59
C GLU A 296 18.50 -13.70 -15.61
N GLU A 297 18.13 -14.90 -15.17
CA GLU A 297 17.93 -16.08 -16.03
C GLU A 297 16.57 -16.08 -16.75
N GLY A 298 15.71 -15.07 -16.53
CA GLY A 298 14.39 -14.98 -17.16
C GLY A 298 13.34 -15.95 -16.60
N ARG A 299 13.67 -16.74 -15.58
CA ARG A 299 12.86 -17.88 -15.10
C ARG A 299 11.58 -17.51 -14.38
N LEU A 300 11.38 -16.23 -14.07
CA LEU A 300 10.17 -15.69 -13.45
C LEU A 300 9.23 -14.98 -14.45
N TRP A 301 9.64 -14.85 -15.71
CA TRP A 301 8.92 -14.08 -16.73
C TRP A 301 8.90 -14.75 -18.11
N ASP A 302 9.44 -15.97 -18.23
CA ASP A 302 9.39 -16.71 -19.48
C ASP A 302 7.94 -17.19 -19.70
N ASP A 303 7.20 -16.44 -20.52
CA ASP A 303 5.81 -16.71 -20.93
C ASP A 303 5.65 -18.09 -21.62
N ASN A 304 6.75 -18.76 -21.95
CA ASN A 304 6.76 -20.08 -22.59
C ASN A 304 6.28 -21.24 -21.69
N ASN A 305 5.97 -21.00 -20.41
CA ASN A 305 5.46 -22.03 -19.47
C ASN A 305 3.97 -21.88 -19.11
N LEU A 306 3.20 -21.05 -19.82
CA LEU A 306 1.76 -20.89 -19.58
C LEU A 306 0.87 -21.80 -20.44
N ASP A 307 1.46 -22.64 -21.30
CA ASP A 307 0.76 -23.55 -22.24
C ASP A 307 0.96 -25.06 -21.94
N GLU A 308 1.27 -25.45 -20.70
CA GLU A 308 1.20 -26.87 -20.24
C GLU A 308 0.25 -27.08 -19.06
#